data_AF-A0A0G0W240-F1
#
_entry.id   AF-A0A0G0W240-F1
#
_cell.length_a   1.000
_cell.length_b   1.000
_cell.length_c   1.000
_cell.angle_alpha   90.00
_cell.angle_beta   90.00
_cell.angle_gamma   90.00
#
_symmetry.space_group_name_H-M   'P 1'
#
loop_
_entity.id
_entity.type
_entity.pdbx_description
1 polymer ?
#
loop_
_entity_poly.entity_id
_entity_poly.type
_entity_poly.pdbx_seq_one_letter_code
_entity_poly.pdbx_strand_id
1 'polypeptide(L)'
;MKELIIRAGLVGSAAIFGGVACSSNRQQEDPLVKQQAQEATIAAQHPATENLFDTFYPEFKSLGLGVKELTRIDPTLSASKIPTEIVNYTQYKLQPNAIKEIYRMFESYTLGEPITFSGSNVFPNETIQVSERQNVTSKSIIFVPKESPSPKLAPLADILGSSAATLMNKSGAVFTYVRSDEKHLGPMSTVQEYFTFNLSVEICQQTLQATRFDASGQKIEEDKGLNIAQELVCNSFGLVSAFRLLGHPYEEYVDFIQTYRLGDLPFLLIDQPSYDSIRALGTVIK
;
A
#
# COMPACT_ATOMS: atom_id res chain seq x y z
N MET A 1 29.61 4.21 -53.87
CA MET A 1 30.60 3.32 -54.54
C MET A 1 31.98 3.94 -54.38
N LYS A 2 33.00 3.09 -54.13
CA LYS A 2 34.35 3.37 -53.59
C LYS A 2 34.39 3.47 -52.07
N GLU A 3 35.26 2.78 -51.32
CA GLU A 3 36.15 1.64 -51.58
C GLU A 3 36.53 1.08 -50.19
N LEU A 4 36.79 -0.22 -50.16
CA LEU A 4 37.14 -1.06 -49.01
C LEU A 4 38.67 -1.13 -48.87
N ILE A 5 39.25 -0.95 -47.67
CA ILE A 5 40.57 -1.51 -47.35
C ILE A 5 40.58 -2.14 -45.95
N ILE A 6 40.97 -3.41 -45.95
CA ILE A 6 41.19 -4.38 -44.87
C ILE A 6 42.61 -4.23 -44.30
N ARG A 7 42.79 -4.52 -43.00
CA ARG A 7 43.96 -5.19 -42.35
C ARG A 7 43.53 -5.56 -40.92
N ALA A 8 43.27 -6.83 -40.56
CA ALA A 8 44.11 -8.02 -40.47
C ALA A 8 45.27 -7.91 -39.45
N GLY A 9 45.19 -8.71 -38.38
CA GLY A 9 46.25 -8.93 -37.39
C GLY A 9 45.78 -9.85 -36.27
N LEU A 10 46.21 -11.11 -36.31
CA LEU A 10 45.71 -12.30 -35.61
C LEU A 10 46.83 -12.84 -34.69
N VAL A 11 46.48 -13.81 -33.82
CA VAL A 11 47.35 -14.78 -33.10
C VAL A 11 47.99 -14.27 -31.79
N GLY A 12 47.98 -14.98 -30.66
CA GLY A 12 47.69 -16.39 -30.42
C GLY A 12 47.61 -16.80 -28.94
N SER A 13 47.15 -18.03 -28.79
CA SER A 13 46.86 -18.79 -27.57
C SER A 13 48.08 -19.14 -26.72
N ALA A 14 47.88 -19.33 -25.41
CA ALA A 14 48.47 -20.45 -24.65
C ALA A 14 47.81 -20.59 -23.28
N ALA A 15 47.17 -21.73 -23.04
CA ALA A 15 46.88 -22.25 -21.71
C ALA A 15 48.01 -23.20 -21.30
N ILE A 16 48.53 -23.05 -20.07
CA ILE A 16 49.37 -24.05 -19.41
C ILE A 16 48.89 -24.20 -17.96
N PHE A 17 48.61 -25.45 -17.60
CA PHE A 17 48.30 -25.95 -16.26
C PHE A 17 49.49 -25.81 -15.30
N GLY A 18 49.21 -25.60 -14.02
CA GLY A 18 50.12 -26.02 -12.95
C GLY A 18 49.92 -25.34 -11.59
N GLY A 19 49.68 -26.14 -10.56
CA GLY A 19 50.18 -25.83 -9.20
C GLY A 19 49.15 -25.39 -8.16
N VAL A 20 48.78 -26.34 -7.31
CA VAL A 20 48.15 -26.10 -6.00
C VAL A 20 49.19 -25.47 -5.07
N ALA A 21 48.86 -24.35 -4.44
CA ALA A 21 49.47 -23.92 -3.19
C ALA A 21 48.40 -23.26 -2.31
N CYS A 22 47.99 -23.98 -1.26
CA CYS A 22 47.34 -23.38 -0.11
C CYS A 22 48.34 -22.42 0.55
N SER A 23 48.02 -21.13 0.62
CA SER A 23 48.59 -20.24 1.63
C SER A 23 47.50 -19.32 2.14
N SER A 24 47.17 -19.51 3.41
CA SER A 24 46.32 -18.70 4.26
C SER A 24 46.74 -17.22 4.21
N ASN A 25 45.96 -16.39 3.52
CA ASN A 25 45.92 -14.96 3.81
C ASN A 25 44.74 -14.70 4.76
N ARG A 26 45.07 -14.43 6.03
CA ARG A 26 44.20 -13.67 6.92
C ARG A 26 43.84 -12.37 6.20
N GLN A 27 42.63 -12.30 5.65
CA GLN A 27 42.00 -11.02 5.39
C GLN A 27 41.82 -10.37 6.76
N GLN A 28 42.70 -9.42 7.04
CA GLN A 28 42.44 -8.36 8.00
C GLN A 28 41.27 -7.57 7.43
N GLU A 29 40.06 -7.99 7.80
CA GLU A 29 38.81 -7.30 7.46
C GLU A 29 38.91 -5.89 8.02
N ASP A 30 38.95 -4.93 7.11
CA ASP A 30 39.03 -3.51 7.41
C ASP A 30 37.84 -3.10 8.30
N PRO A 31 38.05 -2.48 9.47
CA PRO A 31 36.97 -2.05 10.35
C PRO A 31 35.96 -1.11 9.66
N LEU A 32 36.36 -0.41 8.59
CA LEU A 32 35.43 0.36 7.76
C LEU A 32 34.44 -0.51 6.97
N VAL A 33 34.86 -1.69 6.50
CA VAL A 33 33.99 -2.62 5.76
C VAL A 33 33.00 -3.29 6.72
N LYS A 34 33.38 -3.52 7.97
CA LYS A 34 32.46 -3.99 9.03
C LYS A 34 31.46 -2.93 9.46
N GLN A 35 31.85 -1.65 9.52
CA GLN A 35 30.93 -0.56 9.82
C GLN A 35 29.92 -0.34 8.68
N GLN A 36 30.34 -0.40 7.42
CA GLN A 36 29.39 -0.30 6.29
C GLN A 36 28.49 -1.53 6.18
N ALA A 37 28.99 -2.73 6.50
CA ALA A 37 28.16 -3.93 6.58
C ALA A 37 27.20 -3.89 7.78
N GLN A 38 27.61 -3.35 8.93
CA GLN A 38 26.72 -3.11 10.07
C GLN A 38 25.70 -2.01 9.79
N GLU A 39 26.06 -0.91 9.15
CA GLU A 39 25.11 0.13 8.73
C GLU A 39 24.14 -0.38 7.67
N ALA A 40 24.58 -1.24 6.74
CA ALA A 40 23.69 -1.93 5.80
C ALA A 40 22.81 -2.99 6.49
N THR A 41 23.30 -3.64 7.55
CA THR A 41 22.51 -4.61 8.35
C THR A 41 21.54 -3.89 9.30
N ILE A 42 21.90 -2.72 9.81
CA ILE A 42 21.06 -1.85 10.65
C ILE A 42 20.02 -1.13 9.77
N ALA A 43 20.37 -0.69 8.56
CA ALA A 43 19.42 -0.20 7.57
C ALA A 43 18.52 -1.33 7.02
N ALA A 44 18.96 -2.59 7.06
CA ALA A 44 18.11 -3.75 6.82
C ALA A 44 17.22 -4.13 8.03
N GLN A 45 17.59 -3.69 9.24
CA GLN A 45 16.86 -3.92 10.50
C GLN A 45 15.90 -2.78 10.88
N HIS A 46 16.15 -1.55 10.45
CA HIS A 46 15.28 -0.39 10.60
C HIS A 46 14.88 0.09 9.21
N PRO A 47 13.85 -0.51 8.60
CA PRO A 47 13.45 -0.13 7.27
C PRO A 47 12.88 1.29 7.26
N ALA A 48 12.84 1.90 6.07
CA ALA A 48 12.39 3.27 5.85
C ALA A 48 11.08 3.63 6.59
N THR A 49 10.23 2.65 6.87
CA THR A 49 8.98 2.79 7.60
C THR A 49 9.11 3.25 9.05
N GLU A 50 10.09 2.79 9.82
CA GLU A 50 10.28 3.28 11.20
C GLU A 50 10.76 4.73 11.22
N ASN A 51 11.64 5.09 10.27
CA ASN A 51 12.07 6.47 10.09
C ASN A 51 10.89 7.37 9.66
N LEU A 52 10.01 6.88 8.80
CA LEU A 52 8.77 7.60 8.43
C LEU A 52 7.83 7.71 9.64
N PHE A 53 7.67 6.64 10.42
CA PHE A 53 6.85 6.67 11.63
C PHE A 53 7.37 7.71 12.61
N ASP A 54 8.66 7.72 12.94
CA ASP A 54 9.26 8.71 13.84
C ASP A 54 9.15 10.14 13.30
N THR A 55 9.16 10.29 11.97
CA THR A 55 8.98 11.60 11.31
C THR A 55 7.56 12.12 11.49
N PHE A 56 6.55 11.26 11.36
CA PHE A 56 5.14 11.64 11.44
C PHE A 56 4.57 11.56 12.87
N TYR A 57 5.14 10.73 13.74
CA TYR A 57 4.73 10.41 15.13
C TYR A 57 5.89 10.49 16.14
N PRO A 58 6.64 11.60 16.22
CA PRO A 58 7.77 11.69 17.15
C PRO A 58 7.38 11.58 18.63
N GLU A 59 6.11 11.80 18.98
CA GLU A 59 5.56 11.61 20.32
C GLU A 59 5.63 10.14 20.77
N PHE A 60 5.54 9.18 19.85
CA PHE A 60 5.59 7.76 20.20
C PHE A 60 6.94 7.33 20.76
N LYS A 61 8.02 7.97 20.32
CA LYS A 61 9.36 7.78 20.89
C LYS A 61 9.39 8.10 22.39
N SER A 62 8.60 9.08 22.83
CA SER A 62 8.50 9.45 24.25
C SER A 62 7.65 8.46 25.08
N LEU A 63 6.77 7.70 24.42
CA LEU A 63 5.88 6.72 25.05
C LEU A 63 6.52 5.32 25.17
N GLY A 64 7.70 5.10 24.61
CA GLY A 64 8.42 3.82 24.69
C GLY A 64 7.67 2.64 24.06
N LEU A 65 6.81 2.92 23.08
CA LEU A 65 5.99 1.88 22.42
C LEU A 65 6.87 1.01 21.52
N GLY A 66 7.01 -0.26 21.88
CA GLY A 66 7.69 -1.26 21.05
C GLY A 66 6.77 -1.81 19.96
N VAL A 67 7.35 -2.07 18.77
CA VAL A 67 6.67 -2.76 17.68
C VAL A 67 6.23 -4.15 18.14
N LYS A 68 4.96 -4.52 17.93
CA LYS A 68 4.47 -5.87 18.26
C LYS A 68 4.70 -6.85 17.12
N GLU A 69 4.53 -6.41 15.87
CA GLU A 69 4.72 -7.26 14.69
C GLU A 69 5.10 -6.42 13.46
N LEU A 70 5.99 -6.95 12.63
CA LEU A 70 6.39 -6.39 11.35
C LEU A 70 6.12 -7.41 10.25
N THR A 71 5.27 -7.05 9.28
CA THR A 71 5.02 -7.84 8.08
C THR A 71 5.60 -7.13 6.87
N ARG A 72 6.58 -7.74 6.22
CA ARG A 72 7.08 -7.31 4.91
C ARG A 72 6.27 -7.99 3.83
N ILE A 73 5.69 -7.21 2.92
CA ILE A 73 5.00 -7.77 1.76
C ILE A 73 6.04 -7.94 0.66
N ASP A 74 6.34 -9.21 0.39
CA ASP A 74 7.34 -9.59 -0.60
C ASP A 74 6.90 -9.13 -2.00
N PRO A 75 7.69 -8.30 -2.70
CA PRO A 75 7.40 -7.85 -4.06
C PRO A 75 7.36 -8.99 -5.09
N THR A 76 7.70 -10.23 -4.72
CA THR A 76 7.59 -11.42 -5.59
C THR A 76 6.21 -12.10 -5.54
N LEU A 77 5.33 -11.72 -4.60
CA LEU A 77 4.04 -12.41 -4.36
C LEU A 77 2.81 -11.70 -4.94
N SER A 78 2.93 -10.44 -5.30
CA SER A 78 2.04 -9.74 -6.24
C SER A 78 2.94 -9.11 -7.30
N ALA A 79 2.40 -8.60 -8.41
CA ALA A 79 3.22 -7.84 -9.35
C ALA A 79 3.78 -6.52 -8.76
N SER A 80 3.69 -6.32 -7.43
CA SER A 80 4.18 -5.13 -6.74
C SER A 80 5.68 -5.00 -6.90
N LYS A 81 6.10 -3.97 -7.62
CA LYS A 81 7.51 -3.56 -7.65
C LYS A 81 7.85 -2.62 -6.49
N ILE A 82 6.86 -2.27 -5.66
CA ILE A 82 6.99 -1.22 -4.65
C ILE A 82 7.20 -1.86 -3.28
N PRO A 83 8.36 -1.61 -2.63
CA PRO A 83 8.61 -2.07 -1.27
C PRO A 83 7.48 -1.64 -0.32
N THR A 84 6.89 -2.61 0.37
CA THR A 84 5.70 -2.41 1.20
C THR A 84 5.89 -3.07 2.56
N GLU A 85 5.65 -2.31 3.62
CA GLU A 85 5.75 -2.79 4.99
C GLU A 85 4.51 -2.46 5.82
N ILE A 86 4.16 -3.37 6.72
CA ILE A 86 3.10 -3.17 7.71
C ILE A 86 3.67 -3.34 9.10
N VAL A 87 3.51 -2.31 9.92
CA VAL A 87 3.94 -2.27 11.32
C VAL A 87 2.71 -2.28 12.21
N ASN A 88 2.67 -3.20 13.17
CA ASN A 88 1.54 -3.34 14.08
C ASN A 88 1.94 -3.03 15.53
N TYR A 89 1.29 -2.02 16.13
CA TYR A 89 1.39 -1.70 17.55
C TYR A 89 0.13 -2.12 18.34
N THR A 90 -0.84 -2.74 17.69
CA THR A 90 -2.12 -3.14 18.29
C THR A 90 -2.14 -4.64 18.59
N GLN A 91 -3.17 -5.09 19.32
CA GLN A 91 -3.42 -6.53 19.51
C GLN A 91 -4.16 -7.17 18.34
N TYR A 92 -4.77 -6.36 17.46
CA TYR A 92 -5.48 -6.81 16.28
C TYR A 92 -4.48 -7.05 15.16
N LYS A 93 -4.58 -8.18 14.48
CA LYS A 93 -3.66 -8.49 13.37
C LYS A 93 -4.41 -9.10 12.22
N LEU A 94 -3.94 -8.80 11.02
CA LEU A 94 -4.42 -9.42 9.80
C LEU A 94 -3.44 -10.52 9.40
N GLN A 95 -3.99 -11.66 8.98
CA GLN A 95 -3.17 -12.75 8.45
C GLN A 95 -2.38 -12.22 7.23
N PRO A 96 -1.08 -12.54 7.10
CA PRO A 96 -0.27 -12.07 5.98
C PRO A 96 -0.89 -12.37 4.60
N ASN A 97 -1.62 -13.47 4.46
CA ASN A 97 -2.31 -13.81 3.22
C ASN A 97 -3.48 -12.88 2.89
N ALA A 98 -4.19 -12.36 3.90
CA ALA A 98 -5.24 -11.36 3.69
C ALA A 98 -4.65 -10.05 3.18
N ILE A 99 -3.57 -9.60 3.81
CA ILE A 99 -2.85 -8.40 3.36
C ILE A 99 -2.39 -8.58 1.91
N LYS A 100 -1.74 -9.71 1.58
CA LYS A 100 -1.29 -10.00 0.21
C LYS A 100 -2.42 -9.98 -0.80
N GLU A 101 -3.56 -10.54 -0.44
CA GLU A 101 -4.73 -10.59 -1.32
C GLU A 101 -5.33 -9.20 -1.59
N ILE A 102 -5.36 -8.32 -0.58
CA ILE A 102 -5.80 -6.94 -0.74
C ILE A 102 -4.88 -6.19 -1.73
N TYR A 103 -3.56 -6.29 -1.54
CA TYR A 103 -2.59 -5.69 -2.47
C TYR A 103 -2.75 -6.25 -3.88
N ARG A 104 -2.88 -7.57 -4.02
CA ARG A 104 -3.10 -8.24 -5.31
C ARG A 104 -4.33 -7.68 -6.04
N MET A 105 -5.44 -7.47 -5.32
CA MET A 105 -6.65 -6.88 -5.87
C MET A 105 -6.36 -5.49 -6.43
N PHE A 106 -5.82 -4.56 -5.64
CA PHE A 106 -5.66 -3.18 -6.08
C PHE A 106 -4.56 -2.99 -7.12
N GLU A 107 -3.50 -3.77 -7.05
CA GLU A 107 -2.45 -3.74 -8.07
C GLU A 107 -2.89 -4.38 -9.39
N SER A 108 -3.92 -5.23 -9.40
CA SER A 108 -4.48 -5.69 -10.67
C SER A 108 -5.09 -4.54 -11.49
N TYR A 109 -5.61 -3.50 -10.82
CA TYR A 109 -6.13 -2.29 -11.46
C TYR A 109 -5.04 -1.36 -11.98
N THR A 110 -3.76 -1.58 -11.64
CA THR A 110 -2.64 -0.78 -12.16
C THR A 110 -2.03 -1.36 -13.44
N LEU A 111 -2.38 -2.61 -13.79
CA LEU A 111 -1.85 -3.31 -14.97
C LEU A 111 -2.63 -3.03 -16.26
N GLY A 112 -3.80 -2.40 -16.15
CA GLY A 112 -4.71 -2.16 -17.27
C GLY A 112 -4.87 -0.67 -17.62
N GLU A 113 -5.77 -0.41 -18.56
CA GLU A 113 -6.22 0.95 -18.83
C GLU A 113 -6.99 1.51 -17.62
N PRO A 114 -6.94 2.83 -17.40
CA PRO A 114 -7.71 3.46 -16.33
C PRO A 114 -9.19 3.12 -16.39
N ILE A 115 -9.78 2.80 -15.25
CA ILE A 115 -11.20 2.48 -15.16
C ILE A 115 -11.98 3.78 -15.02
N THR A 116 -13.05 3.89 -15.80
CA THR A 116 -13.97 5.03 -15.70
C THR A 116 -15.27 4.57 -15.07
N PHE A 117 -15.66 5.25 -14.00
CA PHE A 117 -16.97 5.14 -13.38
C PHE A 117 -17.82 6.34 -13.78
N SER A 118 -19.09 6.09 -14.05
CA SER A 118 -20.10 7.16 -14.10
C SER A 118 -20.13 7.89 -12.76
N GLY A 119 -20.36 9.20 -12.80
CA GLY A 119 -20.39 10.05 -11.61
C GLY A 119 -21.42 9.59 -10.59
N SER A 120 -21.14 9.91 -9.32
CA SER A 120 -22.04 9.58 -8.21
C SER A 120 -23.35 10.37 -8.30
N ASN A 121 -24.37 9.99 -7.51
CA ASN A 121 -25.61 10.76 -7.40
C ASN A 121 -25.41 12.22 -6.95
N VAL A 122 -24.30 12.51 -6.26
CA VAL A 122 -23.95 13.88 -5.85
C VAL A 122 -23.37 14.68 -7.03
N PHE A 123 -22.80 13.98 -8.01
CA PHE A 123 -22.16 14.54 -9.20
C PHE A 123 -22.57 13.76 -10.47
N PRO A 124 -23.85 13.80 -10.87
CA PRO A 124 -24.41 12.86 -11.85
C PRO A 124 -23.93 13.10 -13.29
N ASN A 125 -23.40 14.29 -13.59
CA ASN A 125 -22.96 14.69 -14.92
C ASN A 125 -21.43 14.66 -15.07
N GLU A 126 -20.75 13.91 -14.22
CA GLU A 126 -19.30 13.89 -14.12
C GLU A 126 -18.81 12.45 -14.16
N THR A 127 -17.50 12.24 -14.31
CA THR A 127 -16.92 10.89 -14.30
C THR A 127 -15.77 10.81 -13.31
N ILE A 128 -15.52 9.60 -12.82
CA ILE A 128 -14.38 9.31 -11.93
C ILE A 128 -13.49 8.31 -12.65
N GLN A 129 -12.26 8.70 -12.93
CA GLN A 129 -11.23 7.83 -13.47
C GLN A 129 -10.37 7.30 -12.33
N VAL A 130 -10.06 6.01 -12.35
CA VAL A 130 -9.17 5.36 -11.39
C VAL A 130 -7.94 4.84 -12.13
N SER A 131 -6.76 5.18 -11.62
CA SER A 131 -5.47 4.77 -12.18
C SER A 131 -4.44 4.49 -11.08
N GLU A 132 -3.27 4.01 -11.46
CA GLU A 132 -2.13 3.86 -10.55
C GLU A 132 -1.67 5.22 -10.01
N ARG A 133 -1.41 5.28 -8.70
CA ARG A 133 -0.79 6.45 -8.08
C ARG A 133 0.65 6.62 -8.57
N GLN A 134 0.95 7.79 -9.12
CA GLN A 134 2.26 8.09 -9.70
C GLN A 134 3.32 8.42 -8.64
N ASN A 135 4.59 8.19 -8.96
CA ASN A 135 5.77 8.56 -8.15
C ASN A 135 5.84 7.89 -6.77
N VAL A 136 5.23 6.71 -6.59
CA VAL A 136 5.33 5.96 -5.33
C VAL A 136 6.61 5.12 -5.32
N THR A 137 7.47 5.34 -4.33
CA THR A 137 8.76 4.66 -4.18
C THR A 137 8.79 3.62 -3.06
N SER A 138 7.93 3.78 -2.05
CA SER A 138 7.70 2.82 -0.97
C SER A 138 6.33 3.03 -0.35
N LYS A 139 5.73 1.98 0.22
CA LYS A 139 4.45 2.02 0.95
C LYS A 139 4.65 1.55 2.38
N SER A 140 3.91 2.14 3.31
CA SER A 140 4.00 1.81 4.73
C SER A 140 2.65 1.96 5.39
N ILE A 141 2.17 0.92 6.08
CA ILE A 141 0.94 1.00 6.88
C ILE A 141 1.28 0.72 8.33
N ILE A 142 0.82 1.60 9.22
CA ILE A 142 1.09 1.48 10.65
C ILE A 142 -0.21 1.45 11.42
N PHE A 143 -0.41 0.33 12.11
CA PHE A 143 -1.53 0.17 13.02
C PHE A 143 -1.17 0.71 14.39
N VAL A 144 -1.93 1.70 14.86
CA VAL A 144 -1.70 2.36 16.14
C VAL A 144 -2.89 2.17 17.10
N PRO A 145 -2.66 2.10 18.42
CA PRO A 145 -3.73 2.01 19.40
C PRO A 145 -4.72 3.18 19.34
N LYS A 146 -5.95 2.97 19.81
CA LYS A 146 -6.99 4.01 19.88
C LYS A 146 -6.52 5.27 20.59
N GLU A 147 -5.79 5.16 21.70
CA GLU A 147 -5.36 6.30 22.53
C GLU A 147 -4.14 7.07 21.98
N SER A 148 -3.71 6.76 20.76
CA SER A 148 -2.52 7.35 20.17
C SER A 148 -2.70 8.85 19.85
N PRO A 149 -1.67 9.69 20.07
CA PRO A 149 -1.69 11.09 19.61
C PRO A 149 -1.81 11.17 18.08
N SER A 150 -2.27 12.31 17.57
CA SER A 150 -2.30 12.59 16.13
C SER A 150 -0.89 12.89 15.57
N PRO A 151 -0.62 12.63 14.28
CA PRO A 151 0.68 12.90 13.69
C PRO A 151 0.94 14.41 13.47
N LYS A 152 2.21 14.85 13.60
CA LYS A 152 2.60 16.27 13.59
C LYS A 152 2.54 16.99 12.24
N LEU A 153 2.63 16.27 11.12
CA LEU A 153 2.81 16.89 9.78
C LEU A 153 1.52 17.02 8.95
N ALA A 154 0.36 16.76 9.54
CA ALA A 154 -0.90 16.89 8.84
C ALA A 154 -1.54 18.25 9.16
N PRO A 155 -1.43 19.27 8.29
CA PRO A 155 -2.29 20.47 8.39
C PRO A 155 -3.79 20.12 8.25
N LEU A 156 -4.12 18.87 7.87
CA LEU A 156 -5.46 18.29 7.84
C LEU A 156 -5.82 17.49 9.11
N ALA A 157 -4.90 17.25 10.06
CA ALA A 157 -5.17 16.42 11.25
C ALA A 157 -5.93 17.13 12.38
N ASP A 158 -6.20 18.43 12.24
CA ASP A 158 -7.21 19.12 13.07
C ASP A 158 -8.65 18.76 12.64
N ILE A 159 -8.84 17.93 11.60
CA ILE A 159 -10.15 17.34 11.28
C ILE A 159 -10.39 16.14 12.21
N LEU A 160 -10.75 16.45 13.46
CA LEU A 160 -11.75 15.76 14.26
C LEU A 160 -11.82 14.22 14.11
N GLY A 161 -10.83 13.49 14.63
CA GLY A 161 -11.03 12.06 14.92
C GLY A 161 -11.06 11.11 13.72
N SER A 162 -10.35 11.41 12.63
CA SER A 162 -10.15 10.43 11.55
C SER A 162 -9.42 9.18 12.07
N SER A 163 -9.97 8.00 11.74
CA SER A 163 -9.44 6.69 12.12
C SER A 163 -8.24 6.28 11.26
N ALA A 164 -7.97 6.97 10.16
CA ALA A 164 -6.80 6.74 9.31
C ALA A 164 -6.43 8.00 8.51
N ALA A 165 -5.18 8.09 8.05
CA ALA A 165 -4.85 9.00 6.95
C ALA A 165 -3.59 8.53 6.20
N THR A 166 -3.61 8.78 4.89
CA THR A 166 -2.50 8.52 3.98
C THR A 166 -1.78 9.82 3.63
N LEU A 167 -0.45 9.82 3.82
CA LEU A 167 0.47 10.93 3.58
C LEU A 167 1.53 10.51 2.56
N MET A 168 1.96 11.45 1.71
CA MET A 168 3.05 11.23 0.75
C MET A 168 4.14 12.26 0.97
N ASN A 169 5.39 11.82 1.11
CA ASN A 169 6.52 12.74 1.22
C ASN A 169 7.06 13.15 -0.17
N LYS A 170 7.96 14.13 -0.18
CA LYS A 170 8.57 14.65 -1.42
C LYS A 170 9.41 13.63 -2.19
N SER A 171 9.85 12.56 -1.53
CA SER A 171 10.66 11.48 -2.10
C SER A 171 9.82 10.34 -2.68
N GLY A 172 8.49 10.48 -2.68
CA GLY A 172 7.59 9.45 -3.20
C GLY A 172 7.22 8.35 -2.20
N ALA A 173 7.66 8.42 -0.95
CA ALA A 173 7.26 7.46 0.05
C ALA A 173 5.83 7.77 0.51
N VAL A 174 4.96 6.75 0.48
CA VAL A 174 3.59 6.81 0.95
C VAL A 174 3.49 6.12 2.30
N PHE A 175 2.91 6.83 3.25
CA PHE A 175 2.80 6.44 4.64
C PHE A 175 1.34 6.54 5.08
N THR A 176 0.81 5.50 5.70
CA THR A 176 -0.54 5.50 6.21
C THR A 176 -0.54 5.03 7.66
N TYR A 177 -1.34 5.69 8.48
CA TYR A 177 -1.66 5.21 9.81
C TYR A 177 -3.11 4.79 9.89
N VAL A 178 -3.39 3.74 10.65
CA VAL A 178 -4.74 3.24 10.92
C VAL A 178 -4.88 3.04 12.43
N ARG A 179 -5.81 3.76 13.04
CA ARG A 179 -6.16 3.64 14.46
C ARG A 179 -7.10 2.45 14.65
N SER A 180 -6.88 1.69 15.72
CA SER A 180 -7.81 0.64 16.16
C SER A 180 -9.07 1.28 16.78
N ASP A 181 -9.98 1.79 15.96
CA ASP A 181 -11.29 2.28 16.39
C ASP A 181 -12.31 1.13 16.45
N GLU A 182 -13.28 1.22 17.37
CA GLU A 182 -14.28 0.17 17.65
C GLU A 182 -15.60 0.43 16.91
N LYS A 183 -15.58 1.24 15.86
CA LYS A 183 -16.78 1.54 15.07
C LYS A 183 -17.27 0.29 14.35
N HIS A 184 -18.59 0.18 14.23
CA HIS A 184 -19.26 -0.89 13.53
C HIS A 184 -19.90 -0.36 12.25
N LEU A 185 -19.86 -1.15 11.18
CA LEU A 185 -20.43 -0.80 9.88
C LEU A 185 -21.27 -1.98 9.34
N GLY A 186 -22.58 -1.95 9.61
CA GLY A 186 -23.52 -3.04 9.29
C GLY A 186 -23.02 -4.43 9.72
N PRO A 187 -22.78 -5.38 8.79
CA PRO A 187 -22.35 -6.74 9.13
C PRO A 187 -20.91 -6.82 9.65
N MET A 188 -20.11 -5.76 9.52
CA MET A 188 -18.81 -5.64 10.18
C MET A 188 -19.02 -5.31 11.66
N SER A 189 -19.29 -6.38 12.40
CA SER A 189 -19.76 -6.37 13.79
C SER A 189 -18.62 -6.50 14.79
N THR A 190 -17.42 -6.87 14.35
CA THR A 190 -16.23 -6.99 15.21
C THR A 190 -15.15 -5.96 14.87
N VAL A 191 -14.32 -5.64 15.85
CA VAL A 191 -13.14 -4.76 15.65
C VAL A 191 -12.22 -5.31 14.56
N GLN A 192 -12.07 -6.64 14.48
CA GLN A 192 -11.25 -7.29 13.47
C GLN A 192 -11.80 -7.12 12.04
N GLU A 193 -13.12 -7.20 11.87
CA GLU A 193 -13.79 -6.96 10.58
C GLU A 193 -13.64 -5.50 10.16
N TYR A 194 -13.89 -4.57 11.08
CA TYR A 194 -13.72 -3.14 10.81
C TYR A 194 -12.26 -2.78 10.48
N PHE A 195 -11.30 -3.44 11.13
CA PHE A 195 -9.88 -3.28 10.85
C PHE A 195 -9.48 -3.83 9.48
N THR A 196 -10.11 -4.94 9.05
CA THR A 196 -9.95 -5.50 7.70
C THR A 196 -10.42 -4.49 6.66
N PHE A 197 -11.60 -3.91 6.87
CA PHE A 197 -12.13 -2.85 6.02
C PHE A 197 -11.22 -1.62 5.94
N ASN A 198 -10.85 -1.03 7.08
CA ASN A 198 -9.97 0.14 7.07
C ASN A 198 -8.62 -0.15 6.42
N LEU A 199 -8.04 -1.32 6.67
CA LEU A 199 -6.81 -1.71 5.97
C LEU A 199 -7.03 -1.72 4.45
N SER A 200 -8.12 -2.33 3.97
CA SER A 200 -8.41 -2.37 2.54
C SER A 200 -8.62 -0.97 1.93
N VAL A 201 -9.32 -0.07 2.63
CA VAL A 201 -9.46 1.33 2.22
C VAL A 201 -8.09 1.98 2.08
N GLU A 202 -7.24 1.84 3.08
CA GLU A 202 -5.92 2.46 3.10
C GLU A 202 -4.96 1.89 2.05
N ILE A 203 -4.95 0.57 1.83
CA ILE A 203 -4.15 -0.03 0.75
C ILE A 203 -4.61 0.53 -0.61
N CYS A 204 -5.93 0.73 -0.81
CA CYS A 204 -6.44 1.40 -2.00
C CYS A 204 -5.88 2.82 -2.11
N GLN A 205 -5.92 3.62 -1.03
CA GLN A 205 -5.40 5.01 -1.06
C GLN A 205 -3.91 5.06 -1.41
N GLN A 206 -3.11 4.10 -0.93
CA GLN A 206 -1.68 4.00 -1.23
C GLN A 206 -1.37 3.55 -2.67
N THR A 207 -2.31 2.84 -3.31
CA THR A 207 -2.06 2.16 -4.59
C THR A 207 -2.72 2.86 -5.77
N LEU A 208 -3.93 3.36 -5.57
CA LEU A 208 -4.77 3.94 -6.61
C LEU A 208 -4.98 5.43 -6.39
N GLN A 209 -5.14 6.14 -7.49
CA GLN A 209 -5.56 7.53 -7.54
C GLN A 209 -6.90 7.61 -8.25
N ALA A 210 -7.88 8.25 -7.61
CA ALA A 210 -9.15 8.61 -8.23
C ALA A 210 -9.11 10.07 -8.67
N THR A 211 -9.51 10.33 -9.90
CA THR A 211 -9.55 11.66 -10.50
C THR A 211 -10.95 11.95 -11.01
N ARG A 212 -11.48 13.12 -10.68
CA ARG A 212 -12.82 13.57 -11.08
C ARG A 212 -12.72 14.43 -12.35
N PHE A 213 -13.65 14.23 -13.28
CA PHE A 213 -13.75 14.99 -14.52
C PHE A 213 -15.15 15.58 -14.66
N ASP A 214 -15.23 16.82 -15.11
CA ASP A 214 -16.49 17.51 -15.36
C ASP A 214 -17.21 16.98 -16.62
N ALA A 215 -18.40 17.53 -16.89
CA ALA A 215 -19.23 17.16 -18.04
C ALA A 215 -18.55 17.42 -19.41
N SER A 216 -17.53 18.27 -19.45
CA SER A 216 -16.73 18.55 -20.66
C SER A 216 -15.51 17.65 -20.81
N GLY A 217 -15.28 16.75 -19.85
CA GLY A 217 -14.11 15.89 -19.80
C GLY A 217 -12.85 16.59 -19.27
N GLN A 218 -12.99 17.76 -18.63
CA GLN A 218 -11.86 18.43 -17.99
C GLN A 218 -11.68 17.92 -16.56
N LYS A 219 -10.41 17.71 -16.19
CA LYS A 219 -10.05 17.30 -14.84
C LYS A 219 -10.41 18.39 -13.84
N ILE A 220 -11.11 18.02 -12.77
CA ILE A 220 -11.40 18.90 -11.65
C ILE A 220 -10.17 18.91 -10.75
N GLU A 221 -9.42 20.01 -10.76
CA GLU A 221 -8.20 20.18 -9.96
C GLU A 221 -8.48 20.67 -8.52
N GLU A 222 -9.74 20.89 -8.16
CA GLU A 222 -10.11 21.28 -6.79
C GLU A 222 -9.87 20.13 -5.80
N ASP A 223 -9.05 20.38 -4.77
CA ASP A 223 -8.70 19.39 -3.73
C ASP A 223 -9.92 18.69 -3.13
N LYS A 224 -11.01 19.43 -2.88
CA LYS A 224 -12.26 18.86 -2.34
C LYS A 224 -12.87 17.85 -3.30
N GLY A 225 -12.86 18.12 -4.61
CA GLY A 225 -13.39 17.22 -5.63
C GLY A 225 -12.55 15.94 -5.76
N LEU A 226 -11.23 16.08 -5.70
CA LEU A 226 -10.29 14.94 -5.73
C LEU A 226 -10.42 14.07 -4.48
N ASN A 227 -10.50 14.68 -3.29
CA ASN A 227 -10.66 13.94 -2.04
C ASN A 227 -11.97 13.16 -2.01
N ILE A 228 -13.09 13.75 -2.44
CA ILE A 228 -14.37 13.04 -2.47
C ILE A 228 -14.32 11.85 -3.45
N ALA A 229 -13.72 12.01 -4.62
CA ALA A 229 -13.57 10.91 -5.58
C ALA A 229 -12.70 9.78 -5.00
N GLN A 230 -11.60 10.12 -4.33
CA GLN A 230 -10.71 9.16 -3.68
C GLN A 230 -11.42 8.39 -2.56
N GLU A 231 -12.14 9.10 -1.69
CA GLU A 231 -12.90 8.49 -0.59
C GLU A 231 -13.99 7.58 -1.11
N LEU A 232 -14.77 8.01 -2.12
CA LEU A 232 -15.82 7.21 -2.72
C LEU A 232 -15.27 5.90 -3.29
N VAL A 233 -14.21 5.99 -4.11
CA VAL A 233 -13.60 4.81 -4.75
C VAL A 233 -13.02 3.88 -3.69
N CYS A 234 -12.18 4.38 -2.78
CA CYS A 234 -11.47 3.52 -1.85
C CYS A 234 -12.34 2.95 -0.73
N ASN A 235 -13.38 3.66 -0.28
CA ASN A 235 -14.35 3.04 0.64
C ASN A 235 -15.18 1.95 -0.07
N SER A 236 -15.58 2.17 -1.32
CA SER A 236 -16.34 1.16 -2.09
C SER A 236 -15.50 -0.10 -2.35
N PHE A 237 -14.25 0.08 -2.76
CA PHE A 237 -13.29 -1.00 -2.97
C PHE A 237 -12.85 -1.67 -1.68
N GLY A 238 -12.70 -0.90 -0.59
CA GLY A 238 -12.44 -1.42 0.75
C GLY A 238 -13.55 -2.34 1.23
N LEU A 239 -14.83 -1.95 1.00
CA LEU A 239 -15.99 -2.79 1.32
C LEU A 239 -15.96 -4.10 0.54
N VAL A 240 -15.81 -4.04 -0.77
CA VAL A 240 -15.71 -5.22 -1.64
C VAL A 240 -14.66 -6.20 -1.11
N SER A 241 -13.45 -5.67 -0.87
CA SER A 241 -12.32 -6.47 -0.42
C SER A 241 -12.62 -7.12 0.94
N ALA A 242 -13.10 -6.34 1.90
CA ALA A 242 -13.40 -6.84 3.24
C ALA A 242 -14.53 -7.88 3.24
N PHE A 243 -15.66 -7.60 2.58
CA PHE A 243 -16.77 -8.54 2.45
C PHE A 243 -16.30 -9.88 1.90
N ARG A 244 -15.53 -9.82 0.81
CA ARG A 244 -15.06 -11.03 0.15
C ARG A 244 -14.03 -11.79 0.97
N LEU A 245 -13.07 -11.11 1.58
CA LEU A 245 -12.06 -11.74 2.45
C LEU A 245 -12.70 -12.45 3.64
N LEU A 246 -13.70 -11.82 4.25
CA LEU A 246 -14.48 -12.35 5.38
C LEU A 246 -15.44 -13.48 4.98
N GLY A 247 -15.63 -13.70 3.68
CA GLY A 247 -16.42 -14.81 3.15
C GLY A 247 -17.91 -14.51 3.01
N HIS A 248 -18.32 -13.23 2.98
CA HIS A 248 -19.70 -12.87 2.69
C HIS A 248 -20.05 -13.20 1.23
N PRO A 249 -21.29 -13.67 0.96
CA PRO A 249 -21.79 -13.86 -0.40
C PRO A 249 -22.02 -12.52 -1.10
N TYR A 250 -22.08 -12.55 -2.43
CA TYR A 250 -22.25 -11.34 -3.25
C TYR A 250 -23.59 -10.64 -2.96
N GLU A 251 -24.65 -11.40 -2.69
CA GLU A 251 -25.97 -10.87 -2.36
C GLU A 251 -25.94 -10.04 -1.06
N GLU A 252 -25.21 -10.48 -0.04
CA GLU A 252 -25.03 -9.71 1.20
C GLU A 252 -24.26 -8.41 0.96
N TYR A 253 -23.25 -8.43 0.08
CA TYR A 253 -22.54 -7.22 -0.33
C TYR A 253 -23.47 -6.23 -1.06
N VAL A 254 -24.28 -6.72 -2.01
CA VAL A 254 -25.25 -5.91 -2.75
C VAL A 254 -26.27 -5.28 -1.80
N ASP A 255 -26.88 -6.06 -0.92
CA ASP A 255 -27.86 -5.58 0.07
C ASP A 255 -27.23 -4.51 0.97
N PHE A 256 -25.98 -4.72 1.39
CA PHE A 256 -25.25 -3.75 2.20
C PHE A 256 -25.09 -2.42 1.47
N ILE A 257 -24.51 -2.40 0.27
CA ILE A 257 -24.24 -1.12 -0.43
C ILE A 257 -25.50 -0.39 -0.88
N GLN A 258 -26.62 -1.09 -1.02
CA GLN A 258 -27.93 -0.49 -1.30
C GLN A 258 -28.55 0.14 -0.04
N THR A 259 -28.23 -0.39 1.14
CA THR A 259 -28.76 0.05 2.42
C THR A 259 -27.93 1.17 3.06
N TYR A 260 -26.60 1.10 2.94
CA TYR A 260 -25.66 1.99 3.63
C TYR A 260 -24.99 2.99 2.69
N ARG A 261 -24.57 4.13 3.25
CA ARG A 261 -23.91 5.23 2.52
C ARG A 261 -22.72 5.78 3.30
N LEU A 262 -21.76 6.35 2.58
CA LEU A 262 -20.65 7.11 3.16
C LEU A 262 -21.08 8.58 3.29
N GLY A 263 -21.69 8.93 4.43
CA GLY A 263 -22.39 10.20 4.54
C GLY A 263 -23.52 10.28 3.50
N ASP A 264 -23.48 11.28 2.64
CA ASP A 264 -24.46 11.45 1.55
C ASP A 264 -24.07 10.71 0.25
N LEU A 265 -22.89 10.08 0.20
CA LEU A 265 -22.36 9.44 -1.00
C LEU A 265 -22.77 7.95 -1.08
N PRO A 266 -23.37 7.49 -2.19
CA PRO A 266 -23.63 6.07 -2.40
C PRO A 266 -22.32 5.33 -2.68
N PHE A 267 -22.18 4.08 -2.22
CA PHE A 267 -21.06 3.23 -2.62
C PHE A 267 -21.16 2.82 -4.10
N LEU A 268 -20.01 2.60 -4.73
CA LEU A 268 -19.94 2.02 -6.07
C LEU A 268 -20.21 0.51 -5.97
N LEU A 269 -21.17 0.04 -6.77
CA LEU A 269 -21.44 -1.38 -6.98
C LEU A 269 -20.45 -1.93 -8.00
N ILE A 270 -19.76 -3.03 -7.65
CA ILE A 270 -19.01 -3.82 -8.62
C ILE A 270 -19.81 -5.04 -9.07
N ASP A 271 -19.54 -5.55 -10.26
CA ASP A 271 -20.17 -6.77 -10.77
C ASP A 271 -19.68 -8.04 -10.02
N GLN A 272 -20.49 -9.09 -10.05
CA GLN A 272 -20.21 -10.35 -9.38
C GLN A 272 -18.90 -11.01 -9.85
N PRO A 273 -18.57 -11.10 -11.16
CA PRO A 273 -17.27 -11.61 -11.59
C PRO A 273 -16.07 -10.88 -10.96
N SER A 274 -16.13 -9.54 -10.90
CA SER A 274 -15.10 -8.74 -10.22
C SER A 274 -15.03 -9.06 -8.72
N TYR A 275 -16.17 -9.21 -8.05
CA TYR A 275 -16.24 -9.60 -6.64
C TYR A 275 -15.62 -10.99 -6.39
N ASP A 276 -16.00 -11.98 -7.21
CA ASP A 276 -15.56 -13.37 -7.08
C ASP A 276 -14.08 -13.57 -7.43
N SER A 277 -13.47 -12.61 -8.14
CA SER A 277 -12.04 -12.61 -8.46
C SER A 277 -11.12 -12.44 -7.24
N ILE A 278 -11.66 -11.92 -6.13
CA ILE A 278 -10.95 -11.77 -4.86
C ILE A 278 -11.12 -13.07 -4.09
N ARG A 279 -10.01 -13.59 -3.56
CA ARG A 279 -9.99 -14.84 -2.82
C ARG A 279 -10.62 -14.65 -1.45
N ALA A 280 -11.66 -15.42 -1.15
CA ALA A 280 -12.15 -15.55 0.22
C ALA A 280 -11.11 -16.26 1.08
N LEU A 281 -10.78 -15.69 2.23
CA LEU A 281 -9.82 -16.25 3.17
C LEU A 281 -10.48 -16.70 4.49
N GLY A 282 -11.77 -16.40 4.67
CA GLY A 282 -12.53 -16.71 5.87
C GLY A 282 -12.20 -15.75 7.00
N THR A 283 -12.79 -16.00 8.17
CA THR A 283 -12.68 -15.14 9.35
C THR A 283 -11.21 -14.88 9.67
N VAL A 284 -10.75 -13.66 9.43
CA VAL A 284 -9.42 -13.21 9.81
C VAL A 284 -9.27 -13.50 11.30
N ILE A 285 -8.30 -14.34 11.65
CA ILE A 285 -8.20 -14.95 12.98
C ILE A 285 -8.11 -13.86 14.07
N LYS A 286 -8.98 -14.00 15.08
CA LYS A 286 -8.96 -13.28 16.37
C LYS A 286 -7.63 -13.45 17.11
#